data_AF-A0A222XE08-F1
#
_entry.id   AF-A0A222XE08-F1
#
_cell.length_a   1.000
_cell.length_b   1.000
_cell.length_c   1.000
_cell.angle_alpha   90.00
_cell.angle_beta   90.00
_cell.angle_gamma   90.00
#
_symmetry.space_group_name_H-M   'P 1'
#
loop_
_entity.id
_entity.type
_entity.pdbx_description
1 polymer ?
#
loop_
_entity_poly.entity_id
_entity_poly.type
_entity_poly.pdbx_seq_one_letter_code
_entity_poly.pdbx_strand_id
1 'polypeptide(L)'
;MLKKKTLALTLAAALAVPAALAIPAVAAGNDTTPAAPAATTSESVLTTVAAPYPATVRTTTSASAAPVVYGTGSTVSVTVKAATGTPTGYVKVKVGTKTFTKGLTSGKATLSLGKLNKGTYSASVTYTPTSGSEFKGSSTAVAVKVTAGKTTVKIANTSIAKGKAPAVYVKASRDGKATVTITGPNGFKVTKIIAVKGGKLAKAAFTSKVRASGTYKVSVKFTPTSTNYSGSTAAASVRVR
;
A
#
# COMPACT_ATOMS: atom_id res chain seq x y z
N MET A 1 43.73 -18.80 9.14
CA MET A 1 44.60 -18.53 7.97
C MET A 1 43.72 -18.08 6.82
N LEU A 2 43.67 -16.76 6.53
CA LEU A 2 44.40 -16.13 5.42
C LEU A 2 44.07 -16.82 4.08
N LYS A 3 43.41 -16.18 3.12
CA LYS A 3 44.04 -15.13 2.30
C LYS A 3 43.00 -14.23 1.62
N LYS A 4 43.05 -12.94 1.97
CA LYS A 4 42.73 -11.84 1.05
C LYS A 4 43.80 -11.86 -0.06
N LYS A 5 43.41 -11.70 -1.33
CA LYS A 5 44.36 -11.39 -2.40
C LYS A 5 43.81 -10.26 -3.27
N THR A 6 44.60 -9.20 -3.24
CA THR A 6 44.59 -7.92 -3.94
C THR A 6 44.57 -8.06 -5.46
N LEU A 7 43.89 -7.13 -6.14
CA LEU A 7 44.40 -6.56 -7.39
C LEU A 7 44.04 -5.06 -7.44
N ALA A 8 45.07 -4.24 -7.66
CA ALA A 8 45.02 -2.80 -7.76
C ALA A 8 44.80 -2.36 -9.22
N LEU A 9 44.16 -1.20 -9.42
CA LEU A 9 44.44 -0.35 -10.58
C LEU A 9 44.32 1.12 -10.18
N THR A 10 45.44 1.80 -10.37
CA THR A 10 45.72 3.21 -10.11
C THR A 10 45.14 4.08 -11.23
N LEU A 11 44.60 5.26 -10.90
CA LEU A 11 44.78 6.44 -11.75
C LEU A 11 44.76 7.71 -10.89
N ALA A 12 45.89 8.40 -10.91
CA ALA A 12 46.11 9.69 -10.29
C ALA A 12 45.80 10.80 -11.31
N ALA A 13 45.23 11.92 -10.86
CA ALA A 13 45.60 13.25 -11.31
C ALA A 13 45.00 14.30 -10.36
N ALA A 14 45.91 15.04 -9.74
CA ALA A 14 45.66 16.17 -8.86
C ALA A 14 45.04 17.35 -9.62
N LEU A 15 44.25 18.16 -8.91
CA LEU A 15 44.27 19.61 -9.05
C LEU A 15 43.86 20.23 -7.72
N ALA A 16 44.83 20.93 -7.14
CA ALA A 16 44.72 21.74 -5.95
C ALA A 16 43.78 22.93 -6.18
N VAL A 17 43.05 23.33 -5.13
CA VAL A 17 42.52 24.69 -5.00
C VAL A 17 42.86 25.17 -3.58
N PRO A 18 43.48 26.35 -3.43
CA PRO A 18 44.29 26.66 -2.27
C PRO A 18 43.51 27.30 -1.10
N ALA A 19 44.13 27.12 0.07
CA ALA A 19 44.29 28.08 1.17
C ALA A 19 43.10 28.96 1.59
N ALA A 20 42.56 28.60 2.75
CA ALA A 20 41.90 29.52 3.65
C ALA A 20 42.82 30.69 4.01
N LEU A 21 42.36 31.93 3.77
CA LEU A 21 42.93 33.13 4.36
C LEU A 21 41.93 33.69 5.37
N ALA A 22 42.40 33.75 6.61
CA ALA A 22 41.71 34.30 7.77
C ALA A 22 41.34 35.78 7.55
N ILE A 23 40.18 36.16 8.07
CA ILE A 23 39.74 37.55 8.16
C ILE A 23 40.17 38.07 9.55
N PRO A 24 41.08 39.04 9.68
CA PRO A 24 41.21 39.77 10.94
C PRO A 24 40.15 40.88 10.99
N ALA A 25 39.68 41.11 12.21
CA ALA A 25 38.59 42.01 12.55
C ALA A 25 38.93 43.50 12.35
N VAL A 26 37.85 44.27 12.23
CA VAL A 26 37.76 45.73 12.10
C VAL A 26 38.44 46.49 13.27
N ALA A 27 39.10 47.60 12.95
CA ALA A 27 39.34 48.71 13.89
C ALA A 27 39.28 50.05 13.13
N ALA A 28 38.57 51.01 13.72
CA ALA A 28 38.35 52.37 13.21
C ALA A 28 39.41 53.35 13.77
N GLY A 29 39.66 54.47 13.06
CA GLY A 29 40.30 55.66 13.65
C GLY A 29 41.06 56.61 12.69
N ASN A 30 40.41 57.74 12.36
CA ASN A 30 40.84 59.14 12.17
C ASN A 30 42.10 59.63 11.40
N ASP A 31 41.82 60.64 10.54
CA ASP A 31 42.40 62.00 10.39
C ASP A 31 43.51 62.39 9.36
N THR A 32 43.16 63.47 8.63
CA THR A 32 43.93 64.54 7.95
C THR A 32 44.59 64.37 6.55
N THR A 33 44.08 65.18 5.61
CA THR A 33 44.54 65.63 4.27
C THR A 33 45.72 66.65 4.34
N PRO A 34 46.31 67.21 3.23
CA PRO A 34 46.09 67.06 1.76
C PRO A 34 47.37 67.00 0.84
N ALA A 35 47.23 66.54 -0.42
CA ALA A 35 47.90 67.09 -1.63
C ALA A 35 47.53 66.29 -2.91
N ALA A 36 47.11 66.99 -3.97
CA ALA A 36 46.87 66.49 -5.35
C ALA A 36 47.98 67.02 -6.29
N PRO A 37 48.03 66.76 -7.63
CA PRO A 37 47.27 65.84 -8.49
C PRO A 37 48.15 65.00 -9.47
N ALA A 38 47.59 63.97 -10.13
CA ALA A 38 47.75 63.78 -11.60
C ALA A 38 47.09 62.47 -12.10
N ALA A 39 46.31 62.66 -13.17
CA ALA A 39 46.04 61.74 -14.27
C ALA A 39 45.11 60.52 -14.07
N THR A 40 43.90 60.70 -14.61
CA THR A 40 43.30 59.89 -15.68
C THR A 40 43.23 58.38 -15.45
N THR A 41 42.01 57.85 -15.30
CA THR A 41 41.35 57.00 -16.32
C THR A 41 40.10 56.34 -15.72
N SER A 42 38.96 56.64 -16.35
CA SER A 42 37.73 55.87 -16.51
C SER A 42 37.08 55.14 -15.34
N GLU A 43 35.85 55.55 -15.10
CA GLU A 43 34.78 54.73 -14.54
C GLU A 43 34.68 53.36 -15.21
N SER A 44 34.63 52.31 -14.41
CA SER A 44 33.71 51.19 -14.64
C SER A 44 33.52 50.44 -13.32
N VAL A 45 32.47 50.80 -12.59
CA VAL A 45 31.91 49.96 -11.53
C VAL A 45 31.40 48.70 -12.21
N LEU A 46 32.19 47.62 -12.15
CA LEU A 46 31.67 46.28 -12.39
C LEU A 46 30.87 45.84 -11.15
N THR A 47 29.63 46.31 -11.05
CA THR A 47 28.58 45.56 -10.36
C THR A 47 28.34 44.28 -11.15
N THR A 48 29.15 43.26 -10.91
CA THR A 48 28.77 41.90 -11.27
C THR A 48 27.61 41.52 -10.35
N VAL A 49 26.41 41.76 -10.85
CA VAL A 49 25.18 41.14 -10.37
C VAL A 49 25.44 39.64 -10.41
N ALA A 50 25.64 39.04 -9.23
CA ALA A 50 25.55 37.60 -9.09
C ALA A 50 24.17 37.20 -9.59
N ALA A 51 24.10 36.55 -10.75
CA ALA A 51 22.86 36.00 -11.25
C ALA A 51 22.27 35.11 -10.13
N PRO A 52 21.02 35.34 -9.69
CA PRO A 52 20.41 34.46 -8.71
C PRO A 52 20.36 33.08 -9.36
N TYR A 53 21.13 32.13 -8.84
CA TYR A 53 20.88 30.72 -9.09
C TYR A 53 19.38 30.51 -8.90
N PRO A 54 18.64 29.87 -9.84
CA PRO A 54 17.21 29.72 -9.67
C PRO A 54 16.98 28.97 -8.35
N ALA A 55 16.37 29.67 -7.39
CA ALA A 55 16.03 29.14 -6.09
C ALA A 55 15.07 27.98 -6.33
N THR A 56 15.61 26.78 -6.23
CA THR A 56 14.88 25.59 -6.65
C THR A 56 13.76 25.31 -5.62
N VAL A 57 12.54 25.15 -6.10
CA VAL A 57 11.29 25.12 -5.32
C VAL A 57 11.13 23.77 -4.61
N ARG A 58 10.94 23.80 -3.29
CA ARG A 58 10.66 22.60 -2.49
C ARG A 58 9.26 22.08 -2.83
N THR A 59 9.16 20.78 -3.09
CA THR A 59 7.88 20.10 -3.26
C THR A 59 7.58 19.20 -2.06
N THR A 60 6.30 19.09 -1.74
CA THR A 60 5.77 18.16 -0.75
C THR A 60 4.87 17.16 -1.44
N THR A 61 5.27 15.89 -1.43
CA THR A 61 4.47 14.77 -1.93
C THR A 61 3.62 14.22 -0.80
N SER A 62 2.32 14.10 -1.05
CA SER A 62 1.37 13.40 -0.19
C SER A 62 0.74 12.26 -0.98
N ALA A 63 0.56 11.12 -0.33
CA ALA A 63 -0.07 9.96 -0.94
C ALA A 63 -1.13 9.39 -0.02
N SER A 64 -2.27 9.03 -0.57
CA SER A 64 -3.38 8.41 0.15
C SER A 64 -3.87 7.18 -0.59
N ALA A 65 -4.21 6.16 0.19
CA ALA A 65 -4.81 4.93 -0.30
C ALA A 65 -5.99 4.60 0.60
N ALA A 66 -7.16 4.38 -0.01
CA ALA A 66 -8.32 3.88 0.72
C ALA A 66 -8.15 2.39 1.02
N PRO A 67 -8.72 1.86 2.12
CA PRO A 67 -8.79 0.43 2.33
C PRO A 67 -9.69 -0.22 1.27
N VAL A 68 -9.24 -1.34 0.71
CA VAL A 68 -9.89 -2.02 -0.42
C VAL A 68 -10.31 -3.42 -0.01
N VAL A 69 -11.40 -3.95 -0.58
CA VAL A 69 -11.83 -5.34 -0.35
C VAL A 69 -11.27 -6.25 -1.44
N TYR A 70 -10.80 -7.45 -1.08
CA TYR A 70 -10.30 -8.41 -2.07
C TYR A 70 -11.31 -8.64 -3.20
N GLY A 71 -10.82 -8.57 -4.45
CA GLY A 71 -11.62 -8.65 -5.66
C GLY A 71 -11.96 -7.29 -6.27
N THR A 72 -11.82 -6.20 -5.51
CA THR A 72 -11.91 -4.82 -6.02
C THR A 72 -10.52 -4.27 -6.38
N GLY A 73 -10.45 -3.43 -7.42
CA GLY A 73 -9.19 -2.83 -7.86
C GLY A 73 -8.65 -1.85 -6.82
N SER A 74 -7.38 -1.96 -6.46
CA SER A 74 -6.73 -1.03 -5.54
C SER A 74 -6.18 0.19 -6.26
N THR A 75 -6.41 1.38 -5.71
CA THR A 75 -5.89 2.64 -6.25
C THR A 75 -5.10 3.41 -5.21
N VAL A 76 -4.08 4.13 -5.67
CA VAL A 76 -3.30 5.07 -4.87
C VAL A 76 -3.41 6.43 -5.51
N SER A 77 -3.77 7.43 -4.70
CA SER A 77 -3.86 8.83 -5.13
C SER A 77 -2.66 9.57 -4.57
N VAL A 78 -1.91 10.22 -5.44
CA VAL A 78 -0.72 11.02 -5.10
C VAL A 78 -0.99 12.47 -5.47
N THR A 79 -0.72 13.37 -4.53
CA THR A 79 -0.78 14.82 -4.73
C THR A 79 0.56 15.42 -4.37
N VAL A 80 1.19 16.10 -5.33
CA VAL A 80 2.41 16.87 -5.13
C VAL A 80 2.03 18.34 -5.13
N LYS A 81 2.41 19.03 -4.06
CA LYS A 81 2.26 20.49 -3.93
C LYS A 81 3.63 21.14 -3.94
N ALA A 82 3.71 22.33 -4.50
CA ALA A 82 4.87 23.20 -4.44
C ALA A 82 4.43 24.53 -3.80
N ALA A 83 5.38 25.28 -3.23
CA ALA A 83 5.08 26.60 -2.66
C ALA A 83 4.68 27.61 -3.74
N THR A 84 5.24 27.46 -4.95
CA THR A 84 4.98 28.28 -6.12
C THR A 84 4.92 27.38 -7.36
N GLY A 85 4.04 27.70 -8.32
CA GLY A 85 3.89 26.95 -9.56
C GLY A 85 3.15 25.60 -9.43
N THR A 86 2.94 24.94 -10.56
CA THR A 86 2.33 23.60 -10.63
C THR A 86 3.40 22.56 -10.93
N PRO A 87 3.68 21.61 -10.02
CA PRO A 87 4.72 20.60 -10.25
C PRO A 87 4.32 19.67 -11.40
N THR A 88 5.16 19.64 -12.43
CA THR A 88 5.11 18.70 -13.55
C THR A 88 6.20 17.65 -13.38
N GLY A 89 6.01 16.45 -13.95
CA GLY A 89 6.96 15.35 -13.84
C GLY A 89 6.29 14.00 -13.71
N TYR A 90 6.98 13.06 -13.08
CA TYR A 90 6.53 11.68 -12.95
C TYR A 90 6.60 11.20 -11.51
N VAL A 91 5.61 10.40 -11.12
CA VAL A 91 5.62 9.67 -9.85
C VAL A 91 5.92 8.21 -10.13
N LYS A 92 6.88 7.66 -9.39
CA LYS A 92 7.15 6.21 -9.31
C LYS A 92 6.60 5.69 -8.00
N VAL A 93 5.68 4.74 -8.06
CA VAL A 93 5.12 4.05 -6.90
C VAL A 93 5.59 2.60 -6.90
N LYS A 94 6.37 2.22 -5.89
CA LYS A 94 6.85 0.84 -5.69
C LYS A 94 6.03 0.17 -4.60
N VAL A 95 5.45 -0.99 -4.92
CA VAL A 95 4.69 -1.83 -3.98
C VAL A 95 5.28 -3.23 -4.03
N GLY A 96 6.05 -3.60 -3.00
CA GLY A 96 6.84 -4.84 -3.01
C GLY A 96 7.86 -4.86 -4.15
N THR A 97 7.73 -5.81 -5.08
CA THR A 97 8.60 -5.95 -6.26
C THR A 97 8.08 -5.20 -7.49
N LYS A 98 6.83 -4.74 -7.48
CA LYS A 98 6.21 -4.04 -8.61
C LYS A 98 6.47 -2.55 -8.52
N THR A 99 6.80 -1.94 -9.66
CA THR A 99 6.96 -0.49 -9.79
C THR A 99 5.99 0.02 -10.85
N PHE A 100 5.25 1.05 -10.51
CA PHE A 100 4.30 1.72 -11.37
C PHE A 100 4.74 3.16 -11.57
N THR A 101 4.75 3.62 -12.81
CA THR A 101 5.14 5.00 -13.14
C THR A 101 3.96 5.70 -13.80
N LYS A 102 3.65 6.92 -13.36
CA LYS A 102 2.61 7.76 -13.98
C LYS A 102 3.05 9.22 -13.99
N GLY A 103 2.77 9.91 -15.08
CA GLY A 103 2.94 11.37 -15.16
C GLY A 103 1.95 12.09 -14.24
N LEU A 104 2.34 13.26 -13.73
CA LEU A 104 1.43 14.14 -13.02
C LEU A 104 0.61 14.95 -14.02
N THR A 105 -0.68 15.09 -13.73
CA THR A 105 -1.57 16.04 -14.39
C THR A 105 -2.00 17.05 -13.33
N SER A 106 -1.55 18.30 -13.46
CA SER A 106 -1.82 19.39 -12.51
C SER A 106 -1.44 19.05 -11.06
N GLY A 107 -0.25 18.49 -10.84
CA GLY A 107 0.23 18.11 -9.50
C GLY A 107 -0.46 16.87 -8.90
N LYS A 108 -1.29 16.15 -9.65
CA LYS A 108 -2.01 14.95 -9.19
C LYS A 108 -1.70 13.73 -10.06
N ALA A 109 -1.69 12.56 -9.43
CA ALA A 109 -1.59 11.28 -10.13
C ALA A 109 -2.42 10.21 -9.42
N THR A 110 -3.18 9.43 -10.19
CA THR A 110 -3.90 8.26 -9.68
C THR A 110 -3.35 7.01 -10.36
N LEU A 111 -2.89 6.06 -9.55
CA LEU A 111 -2.36 4.79 -10.01
C LEU A 111 -3.27 3.64 -9.60
N SER A 112 -3.58 2.76 -10.56
CA SER A 112 -4.26 1.50 -10.29
C SER A 112 -3.21 0.41 -10.07
N LEU A 113 -3.20 -0.17 -8.87
CA LEU A 113 -2.32 -1.28 -8.50
C LEU A 113 -2.92 -2.64 -8.92
N GLY A 114 -4.16 -2.64 -9.42
CA GLY A 114 -4.89 -3.85 -9.80
C GLY A 114 -5.44 -4.63 -8.61
N LYS A 115 -5.62 -5.95 -8.79
CA LYS A 115 -6.16 -6.85 -7.77
C LYS A 115 -5.01 -7.40 -6.92
N LEU A 116 -4.89 -6.89 -5.70
CA LEU A 116 -3.94 -7.36 -4.70
C LEU A 116 -4.61 -8.40 -3.77
N ASN A 117 -3.80 -9.29 -3.20
CA ASN A 117 -4.26 -10.25 -2.19
C ASN A 117 -4.55 -9.53 -0.87
N LYS A 118 -5.27 -10.19 0.04
CA LYS A 118 -5.50 -9.66 1.40
C LYS A 118 -4.16 -9.46 2.10
N GLY A 119 -3.95 -8.26 2.62
CA GLY A 119 -2.72 -7.90 3.30
C GLY A 119 -2.56 -6.40 3.43
N THR A 120 -1.53 -5.99 4.17
CA THR A 120 -1.08 -4.60 4.23
C THR A 120 0.21 -4.50 3.43
N TYR A 121 0.23 -3.60 2.45
CA TYR A 121 1.38 -3.35 1.59
C TYR A 121 1.92 -1.96 1.85
N SER A 122 3.23 -1.83 2.06
CA SER A 122 3.88 -0.52 2.08
C SER A 122 4.20 -0.10 0.64
N ALA A 123 3.63 1.02 0.22
CA ALA A 123 3.86 1.61 -1.09
C ALA A 123 4.77 2.83 -0.96
N SER A 124 5.97 2.75 -1.54
CA SER A 124 6.92 3.87 -1.59
C SER A 124 6.64 4.70 -2.83
N VAL A 125 6.42 5.99 -2.63
CA VAL A 125 6.07 6.96 -3.68
C VAL A 125 7.24 7.93 -3.80
N THR A 126 7.83 8.01 -4.99
CA THR A 126 8.91 8.94 -5.32
C THR A 126 8.47 9.83 -6.46
N TYR A 127 8.42 11.14 -6.22
CA TYR A 127 8.24 12.15 -7.24
C TYR A 127 9.60 12.54 -7.83
N THR A 128 9.70 12.44 -9.15
CA THR A 128 10.84 12.89 -9.93
C THR A 128 10.39 14.04 -10.83
N PRO A 129 10.94 15.26 -10.64
CA PRO A 129 10.65 16.41 -11.48
C PRO A 129 11.20 16.18 -12.90
N THR A 130 10.60 16.82 -13.90
CA THR A 130 11.14 16.80 -15.27
C THR A 130 12.49 17.51 -15.30
N SER A 131 13.45 16.98 -16.04
CA SER A 131 14.77 17.61 -16.24
C SER A 131 14.61 19.05 -16.70
N GLY A 132 15.30 19.99 -16.04
CA GLY A 132 15.20 21.42 -16.33
C GLY A 132 14.09 22.17 -15.58
N SER A 133 13.30 21.50 -14.73
CA SER A 133 12.34 22.19 -13.86
C SER A 133 12.97 22.71 -12.56
N GLU A 134 12.37 23.76 -12.01
CA GLU A 134 12.76 24.38 -10.74
C GLU A 134 12.42 23.52 -9.51
N PHE A 135 11.62 22.45 -9.67
CA PHE A 135 11.10 21.63 -8.58
C PHE A 135 12.13 20.63 -8.03
N LYS A 136 12.14 20.43 -6.71
CA LYS A 136 12.87 19.34 -6.03
C LYS A 136 12.09 18.03 -6.08
N GLY A 137 12.82 16.91 -6.21
CA GLY A 137 12.27 15.58 -5.95
C GLY A 137 11.82 15.42 -4.50
N SER A 138 10.80 14.59 -4.28
CA SER A 138 10.21 14.35 -2.97
C SER A 138 9.76 12.90 -2.87
N SER A 139 9.80 12.32 -1.68
CA SER A 139 9.38 10.94 -1.43
C SER A 139 8.45 10.84 -0.23
N THR A 140 7.53 9.89 -0.29
CA THR A 140 6.62 9.55 0.81
C THR A 140 6.31 8.06 0.77
N ALA A 141 5.86 7.49 1.89
CA ALA A 141 5.34 6.14 1.94
C ALA A 141 3.85 6.16 2.32
N VAL A 142 3.07 5.22 1.79
CA VAL A 142 1.66 5.04 2.13
C VAL A 142 1.36 3.56 2.31
N ALA A 143 0.56 3.22 3.31
CA ALA A 143 0.10 1.85 3.52
C ALA A 143 -1.19 1.60 2.71
N VAL A 144 -1.17 0.55 1.89
CA VAL A 144 -2.34 0.06 1.16
C VAL A 144 -2.88 -1.16 1.90
N LYS A 145 -4.08 -1.03 2.47
CA LYS A 145 -4.72 -2.11 3.22
C LYS A 145 -5.78 -2.80 2.36
N VAL A 146 -5.58 -4.10 2.12
CA VAL A 146 -6.54 -4.96 1.42
C VAL A 146 -7.17 -5.92 2.42
N THR A 147 -8.47 -5.76 2.63
CA THR A 147 -9.29 -6.57 3.54
C THR A 147 -9.85 -7.80 2.82
N ALA A 148 -10.23 -8.81 3.58
CA ALA A 148 -10.75 -10.05 2.99
C ALA A 148 -12.10 -9.85 2.31
N GLY A 149 -12.28 -10.48 1.15
CA GLY A 149 -13.55 -10.53 0.44
C GLY A 149 -14.59 -11.29 1.25
N LYS A 150 -15.85 -10.85 1.24
CA LYS A 150 -16.92 -11.59 1.92
C LYS A 150 -17.31 -12.81 1.10
N THR A 151 -17.52 -13.95 1.77
CA THR A 151 -18.19 -15.11 1.17
C THR A 151 -19.63 -15.17 1.64
N THR A 152 -20.46 -15.90 0.90
CA THR A 152 -21.82 -16.23 1.31
C THR A 152 -21.99 -17.74 1.33
N VAL A 153 -22.68 -18.22 2.37
CA VAL A 153 -23.14 -19.60 2.48
C VAL A 153 -24.63 -19.59 2.72
N LYS A 154 -25.35 -20.50 2.07
CA LYS A 154 -26.80 -20.67 2.21
C LYS A 154 -27.11 -22.13 2.45
N ILE A 155 -28.07 -22.39 3.34
CA ILE A 155 -28.67 -23.70 3.50
C ILE A 155 -29.80 -23.76 2.47
N ALA A 156 -29.64 -24.62 1.45
CA ALA A 156 -30.58 -24.74 0.35
C ALA A 156 -31.75 -25.66 0.70
N ASN A 157 -31.48 -26.74 1.43
CA ASN A 157 -32.49 -27.69 1.87
C ASN A 157 -32.02 -28.44 3.13
N THR A 158 -32.97 -28.87 3.95
CA THR A 158 -32.76 -29.66 5.16
C THR A 158 -33.78 -30.79 5.21
N SER A 159 -33.33 -32.02 5.32
CA SER A 159 -34.16 -33.20 5.53
C SER A 159 -33.86 -33.76 6.92
N ILE A 160 -34.77 -33.54 7.86
CA ILE A 160 -34.67 -34.02 9.25
C ILE A 160 -36.04 -34.60 9.62
N ALA A 161 -36.09 -35.91 9.87
CA ALA A 161 -37.32 -36.62 10.20
C ALA A 161 -37.06 -37.69 11.26
N LYS A 162 -38.04 -37.95 12.13
CA LYS A 162 -37.94 -38.96 13.18
C LYS A 162 -37.69 -40.35 12.58
N GLY A 163 -36.76 -41.10 13.18
CA GLY A 163 -36.34 -42.42 12.72
C GLY A 163 -35.43 -42.44 11.49
N LYS A 164 -35.18 -41.30 10.84
CA LYS A 164 -34.30 -41.17 9.66
C LYS A 164 -32.99 -40.47 10.00
N ALA A 165 -31.97 -40.70 9.18
CA ALA A 165 -30.71 -39.99 9.28
C ALA A 165 -30.83 -38.62 8.60
N PRO A 166 -30.42 -37.52 9.24
CA PRO A 166 -30.63 -36.19 8.69
C PRO A 166 -29.65 -35.90 7.53
N ALA A 167 -30.10 -35.07 6.59
CA ALA A 167 -29.29 -34.56 5.49
C ALA A 167 -29.47 -33.05 5.33
N VAL A 168 -28.37 -32.34 5.11
CA VAL A 168 -28.37 -30.87 4.91
C VAL A 168 -27.66 -30.56 3.60
N TYR A 169 -28.28 -29.71 2.78
CA TYR A 169 -27.72 -29.24 1.51
C TYR A 169 -27.27 -27.80 1.67
N VAL A 170 -25.98 -27.55 1.42
CA VAL A 170 -25.37 -26.23 1.55
C VAL A 170 -24.82 -25.77 0.20
N LYS A 171 -24.95 -24.48 -0.08
CA LYS A 171 -24.38 -23.83 -1.26
C LYS A 171 -23.54 -22.64 -0.80
N ALA A 172 -22.31 -22.57 -1.29
CA ALA A 172 -21.40 -21.45 -1.00
C ALA A 172 -21.01 -20.72 -2.29
N SER A 173 -20.69 -19.43 -2.17
CA SER A 173 -20.21 -18.62 -3.32
C SER A 173 -18.82 -19.02 -3.81
N ARG A 174 -18.01 -19.68 -2.96
CA ARG A 174 -16.60 -20.03 -3.24
C ARG A 174 -16.28 -21.46 -2.79
N ASP A 175 -15.14 -21.96 -3.26
CA ASP A 175 -14.56 -23.23 -2.80
C ASP A 175 -14.12 -23.12 -1.33
N GLY A 176 -14.38 -24.16 -0.55
CA GLY A 176 -14.04 -24.19 0.87
C GLY A 176 -14.52 -25.44 1.59
N LYS A 177 -14.51 -25.37 2.92
CA LYS A 177 -15.06 -26.41 3.80
C LYS A 177 -16.25 -25.84 4.57
N ALA A 178 -17.34 -26.57 4.61
CA ALA A 178 -18.50 -26.23 5.44
C ALA A 178 -18.59 -27.19 6.62
N THR A 179 -18.56 -26.65 7.83
CA THR A 179 -18.84 -27.37 9.07
C THR A 179 -20.33 -27.27 9.34
N VAL A 180 -21.05 -28.37 9.17
CA VAL A 180 -22.50 -28.46 9.44
C VAL A 180 -22.69 -29.11 10.80
N THR A 181 -23.39 -28.41 11.69
CA THR A 181 -23.73 -28.86 13.03
C THR A 181 -25.25 -28.88 13.17
N ILE A 182 -25.81 -30.00 13.61
CA ILE A 182 -27.23 -30.11 13.95
C ILE A 182 -27.32 -30.33 15.44
N THR A 183 -28.06 -29.46 16.12
CA THR A 183 -28.38 -29.57 17.56
C THR A 183 -29.88 -29.74 17.72
N GLY A 184 -30.30 -30.65 18.57
CA GLY A 184 -31.70 -30.93 18.86
C GLY A 184 -31.96 -31.11 20.36
N PRO A 185 -33.23 -31.40 20.72
CA PRO A 185 -33.61 -31.73 22.10
C PRO A 185 -32.89 -32.98 22.61
N ASN A 186 -32.89 -33.16 23.94
CA ASN A 186 -32.27 -34.29 24.64
C ASN A 186 -30.77 -34.44 24.33
N GLY A 187 -30.06 -33.32 24.15
CA GLY A 187 -28.62 -33.31 23.92
C GLY A 187 -28.17 -33.83 22.55
N PHE A 188 -29.09 -34.03 21.59
CA PHE A 188 -28.72 -34.49 20.25
C PHE A 188 -27.80 -33.47 19.57
N LYS A 189 -26.56 -33.84 19.27
CA LYS A 189 -25.61 -32.99 18.55
C LYS A 189 -24.78 -33.82 17.58
N VAL A 190 -24.81 -33.46 16.31
CA VAL A 190 -23.97 -34.07 15.27
C VAL A 190 -23.25 -32.98 14.49
N THR A 191 -21.98 -33.20 14.19
CA THR A 191 -21.14 -32.26 13.44
C THR A 191 -20.44 -32.99 12.31
N LYS A 192 -20.46 -32.44 11.10
CA LYS A 192 -19.77 -33.00 9.94
C LYS A 192 -19.15 -31.88 9.10
N ILE A 193 -17.92 -32.12 8.65
CA ILE A 193 -17.22 -31.22 7.74
C ILE A 193 -17.35 -31.78 6.33
N ILE A 194 -17.76 -30.95 5.38
CA ILE A 194 -17.83 -31.32 3.96
C ILE A 194 -17.04 -30.33 3.11
N ALA A 195 -16.50 -30.80 2.00
CA ALA A 195 -15.94 -29.92 0.97
C ALA A 195 -17.08 -29.31 0.14
N VAL A 196 -17.00 -28.01 -0.14
CA VAL A 196 -17.96 -27.28 -0.96
C VAL A 196 -17.22 -26.66 -2.14
N LYS A 197 -17.77 -26.85 -3.33
CA LYS A 197 -17.34 -26.18 -4.56
C LYS A 197 -18.22 -24.96 -4.79
N GLY A 198 -17.62 -23.82 -5.11
CA GLY A 198 -18.30 -22.55 -5.32
C GLY A 198 -19.40 -22.67 -6.36
N GLY A 199 -20.59 -22.17 -6.02
CA GLY A 199 -21.78 -22.23 -6.86
C GLY A 199 -22.49 -23.59 -6.90
N LYS A 200 -21.87 -24.68 -6.42
CA LYS A 200 -22.44 -26.03 -6.41
C LYS A 200 -23.11 -26.36 -5.08
N LEU A 201 -24.11 -27.24 -5.13
CA LEU A 201 -24.74 -27.82 -3.94
C LEU A 201 -23.84 -28.92 -3.38
N ALA A 202 -23.62 -28.91 -2.07
CA ALA A 202 -22.92 -29.94 -1.34
C ALA A 202 -23.86 -30.58 -0.31
N LYS A 203 -23.88 -31.91 -0.26
CA LYS A 203 -24.74 -32.70 0.64
C LYS A 203 -23.95 -33.16 1.86
N ALA A 204 -24.37 -32.71 3.05
CA ALA A 204 -23.96 -33.27 4.32
C ALA A 204 -24.95 -34.34 4.77
N ALA A 205 -24.64 -35.60 4.52
CA ALA A 205 -25.39 -36.73 5.05
C ALA A 205 -24.80 -37.18 6.39
N PHE A 206 -25.65 -37.30 7.41
CA PHE A 206 -25.28 -37.83 8.72
C PHE A 206 -25.72 -39.31 8.83
N THR A 207 -25.09 -40.06 9.72
CA THR A 207 -25.43 -41.47 9.98
C THR A 207 -26.28 -41.63 11.25
N SER A 208 -26.13 -40.73 12.22
CA SER A 208 -26.91 -40.74 13.46
C SER A 208 -28.38 -40.45 13.20
N LYS A 209 -29.25 -41.38 13.61
CA LYS A 209 -30.70 -41.26 13.45
C LYS A 209 -31.28 -40.24 14.43
N VAL A 210 -32.27 -39.48 13.98
CA VAL A 210 -33.08 -38.59 14.81
C VAL A 210 -34.09 -39.44 15.58
N ARG A 211 -34.06 -39.44 16.91
CA ARG A 211 -34.93 -40.30 17.75
C ARG A 211 -36.06 -39.54 18.46
N ALA A 212 -35.85 -38.25 18.76
CA ALA A 212 -36.82 -37.42 19.46
C ALA A 212 -37.57 -36.51 18.47
N SER A 213 -38.82 -36.18 18.80
CA SER A 213 -39.51 -35.05 18.21
C SER A 213 -39.06 -33.75 18.88
N GLY A 214 -39.25 -32.63 18.20
CA GLY A 214 -38.90 -31.29 18.69
C GLY A 214 -38.13 -30.47 17.66
N THR A 215 -37.57 -29.35 18.11
CA THR A 215 -36.94 -28.37 17.23
C THR A 215 -35.44 -28.64 17.08
N TYR A 216 -35.01 -28.89 15.85
CA TYR A 216 -33.60 -29.08 15.48
C TYR A 216 -33.05 -27.80 14.85
N LYS A 217 -31.97 -27.26 15.42
CA LYS A 217 -31.22 -26.14 14.87
C LYS A 217 -30.04 -26.66 14.04
N VAL A 218 -29.94 -26.19 12.81
CA VAL A 218 -28.83 -26.47 11.90
C VAL A 218 -27.98 -25.21 11.81
N SER A 219 -26.70 -25.30 12.16
CA SER A 219 -25.72 -24.23 11.96
C SER A 219 -24.64 -24.69 10.99
N VAL A 220 -24.27 -23.80 10.08
CA VAL A 220 -23.25 -24.05 9.05
C VAL A 220 -22.21 -22.97 9.17
N LYS A 221 -20.96 -23.36 9.41
CA LYS A 221 -19.79 -22.47 9.37
C LYS A 221 -18.97 -22.79 8.13
N PHE A 222 -19.00 -21.88 7.15
CA PHE A 222 -18.21 -21.98 5.93
C PHE A 222 -16.85 -21.31 6.11
N THR A 223 -15.80 -22.05 5.79
CA THR A 223 -14.41 -21.59 5.81
C THR A 223 -13.85 -21.71 4.39
N PRO A 224 -13.60 -20.60 3.68
CA PRO A 224 -13.04 -20.63 2.33
C PRO A 224 -11.63 -21.23 2.35
N THR A 225 -11.24 -21.88 1.26
CA THR A 225 -9.87 -22.42 1.12
C THR A 225 -8.84 -21.30 0.98
N SER A 226 -9.22 -20.19 0.34
CA SER A 226 -8.34 -19.04 0.14
C SER A 226 -8.37 -18.09 1.34
N THR A 227 -7.19 -17.69 1.80
CA THR A 227 -6.98 -16.69 2.86
C THR A 227 -7.44 -15.28 2.48
N ASN A 228 -7.69 -15.04 1.20
CA ASN A 228 -8.18 -13.77 0.67
C ASN A 228 -9.66 -13.50 0.98
N TYR A 229 -10.40 -14.51 1.44
CA TYR A 229 -11.81 -14.39 1.76
C TYR A 229 -12.08 -14.67 3.24
N SER A 230 -13.07 -13.98 3.79
CA SER A 230 -13.60 -14.26 5.12
C SER A 230 -14.66 -15.36 5.04
N GLY A 231 -14.70 -16.20 6.06
CA GLY A 231 -15.75 -17.20 6.26
C GLY A 231 -17.14 -16.58 6.42
N SER A 232 -18.15 -17.43 6.27
CA SER A 232 -19.56 -17.05 6.43
C SER A 232 -20.31 -18.11 7.21
N THR A 233 -21.45 -17.73 7.80
CA THR A 233 -22.29 -18.64 8.58
C THR A 233 -23.72 -18.60 8.05
N ALA A 234 -24.41 -19.73 8.18
CA ALA A 234 -25.84 -19.84 7.93
C ALA A 234 -26.47 -20.69 9.04
N ALA A 235 -27.72 -20.37 9.38
CA ALA A 235 -28.48 -21.14 10.35
C ALA A 235 -29.89 -21.39 9.82
N ALA A 236 -30.46 -22.54 10.18
CA ALA A 236 -31.83 -22.92 9.89
C ALA A 236 -32.40 -23.67 11.11
N SER A 237 -33.73 -23.70 11.24
CA SER A 237 -34.41 -24.50 12.26
C SER A 237 -35.48 -25.35 11.59
N VAL A 238 -35.55 -26.61 11.98
CA VAL A 238 -36.51 -27.60 11.46
C VAL A 238 -37.25 -28.21 12.64
N ARG A 239 -38.58 -28.17 12.60
CA ARG A 239 -39.40 -28.82 13.63
C ARG A 239 -39.74 -30.23 13.17
N VAL A 240 -39.29 -31.21 13.94
CA VAL A 240 -39.62 -32.64 13.75
C VAL A 240 -40.83 -32.94 14.63
N ARG A 241 -41.88 -33.48 14.03
CA ARG A 241 -43.08 -33.95 14.74
C ARG A 241 -42.94 -35.45 15.04
#